data_AF-A0A6M3L888-F1
#
_entry.id   AF-A0A6M3L888-F1
#
_cell.length_a   1.000
_cell.length_b   1.000
_cell.length_c   1.000
_cell.angle_alpha   90.00
_cell.angle_beta   90.00
_cell.angle_gamma   90.00
#
_symmetry.space_group_name_H-M   'P 1'
#
loop_
_entity.id
_entity.type
_entity.pdbx_description
1 polymer ?
#
loop_
_entity_poly.entity_id
_entity_poly.type
_entity_poly.pdbx_seq_one_letter_code
_entity_poly.pdbx_strand_id
1 'polypeptide(L)'
;AMMKALARVYDDRNDQDPVKIELYFKILEPYTIEQIRKAVNVIFDTRVYSGMPKPAEIIQAIKQDNHLALKAWVKFESAIRYSGKLPGDPLMIRVMSSMGGLERFERSTTEELVWLQKEFERRYDAYSQDDSLGMLEDSRRERLTEIIERIGKNV
;
A
#
# COMPACT_ATOMS: atom_id res chain seq x y z
N ALA A 1 25.88 4.00 23.31
CA ALA A 1 26.29 3.51 21.98
C ALA A 1 25.37 4.05 20.86
N MET A 2 24.05 3.78 20.92
CA MET A 2 23.07 4.19 19.90
C MET A 2 23.06 5.71 19.59
N MET A 3 23.01 6.57 20.62
CA MET A 3 22.99 8.03 20.42
C MET A 3 24.27 8.58 19.76
N LYS A 4 25.41 7.92 19.97
CA LYS A 4 26.70 8.29 19.35
C LYS A 4 26.76 7.85 17.89
N ALA A 5 26.12 6.72 17.55
CA ALA A 5 25.95 6.26 16.17
C ALA A 5 25.00 7.20 15.41
N LEU A 6 23.88 7.59 16.03
CA LEU A 6 22.97 8.59 15.46
C LEU A 6 23.67 9.94 15.22
N ALA A 7 24.46 10.43 16.19
CA ALA A 7 25.23 11.66 15.99
C ALA A 7 26.16 11.59 14.78
N ARG A 8 26.90 10.49 14.59
CA ARG A 8 27.78 10.31 13.42
C ARG A 8 27.03 10.34 12.10
N VAL A 9 25.87 9.69 12.03
CA VAL A 9 25.03 9.62 10.81
C VAL A 9 24.57 11.00 10.35
N TYR A 10 24.36 11.94 11.28
CA TYR A 10 23.84 13.27 10.96
C TYR A 10 24.90 14.39 10.91
N ASP A 11 26.08 14.20 11.50
CA ASP A 11 27.07 15.28 11.72
C ASP A 11 28.23 15.27 10.71
N ASP A 12 28.55 14.12 10.11
CA ASP A 12 29.78 13.98 9.31
C ASP A 12 29.49 13.71 7.82
N ARG A 13 30.13 14.50 6.94
CA ARG A 13 30.07 14.37 5.46
C ARG A 13 30.83 13.16 4.94
N ASN A 14 31.53 12.43 5.81
CA ASN A 14 32.19 11.18 5.44
C ASN A 14 31.15 10.09 5.15
N ASP A 15 30.94 9.84 3.87
CA ASP A 15 30.07 8.83 3.27
C ASP A 15 30.62 7.41 3.39
N GLN A 16 31.87 7.25 3.85
CA GLN A 16 32.58 5.96 3.96
C GLN A 16 32.62 5.40 5.40
N ASP A 17 31.89 5.97 6.36
CA ASP A 17 31.83 5.42 7.73
C ASP A 17 31.07 4.07 7.72
N PRO A 18 31.72 2.94 8.10
CA PRO A 18 31.10 1.62 8.06
C PRO A 18 29.82 1.52 8.91
N VAL A 19 29.75 2.24 10.04
CA VAL A 19 28.58 2.22 10.92
C VAL A 19 27.40 2.92 10.27
N LYS A 20 27.65 3.98 9.49
CA LYS A 20 26.59 4.68 8.73
C LYS A 20 26.04 3.81 7.63
N ILE A 21 26.93 3.12 6.89
CA ILE A 21 26.55 2.23 5.80
C ILE A 21 25.71 1.06 6.32
N GLU A 22 26.14 0.41 7.41
CA GLU A 22 25.39 -0.68 8.04
C GLU A 22 23.98 -0.22 8.48
N LEU A 23 23.89 0.94 9.17
CA LEU A 23 22.61 1.48 9.60
C LEU A 23 21.71 1.86 8.41
N TYR A 24 22.30 2.40 7.34
CA TYR A 24 21.60 2.74 6.11
C TYR A 24 20.87 1.52 5.52
N PHE A 25 21.60 0.41 5.35
CA PHE A 25 21.02 -0.82 4.82
C PHE A 25 20.01 -1.45 5.77
N LYS A 26 20.29 -1.47 7.08
CA LYS A 26 19.37 -1.99 8.08
C LYS A 26 18.02 -1.25 8.11
N ILE A 27 18.03 0.06 7.87
CA ILE A 27 16.79 0.86 7.80
C ILE A 27 15.98 0.51 6.54
N LEU A 28 16.65 0.15 5.44
CA LEU A 28 16.00 -0.17 4.17
C LEU A 28 15.69 -1.65 3.98
N GLU A 29 16.24 -2.54 4.83
CA GLU A 29 16.03 -3.99 4.82
C GLU A 29 14.55 -4.44 4.69
N PRO A 30 13.56 -3.75 5.29
CA PRO A 30 12.16 -4.14 5.14
C PRO A 30 11.55 -3.93 3.74
N TYR A 31 12.23 -3.21 2.84
CA TYR A 31 11.70 -2.83 1.53
C TYR A 31 12.35 -3.64 0.42
N THR A 32 11.56 -3.96 -0.61
CA THR A 32 12.08 -4.65 -1.80
C THR A 32 13.01 -3.75 -2.60
N ILE A 33 13.98 -4.34 -3.31
CA ILE A 33 14.89 -3.63 -4.22
C ILE A 33 14.10 -2.80 -5.25
N GLU A 34 12.95 -3.30 -5.72
CA GLU A 34 12.11 -2.60 -6.69
C GLU A 34 11.45 -1.33 -6.11
N GLN A 35 10.96 -1.39 -4.86
CA GLN A 35 10.45 -0.21 -4.15
C GLN A 35 11.54 0.85 -3.94
N ILE A 36 12.74 0.41 -3.53
CA ILE A 36 13.88 1.30 -3.33
C ILE A 36 14.29 1.93 -4.66
N ARG A 37 14.39 1.14 -5.74
CA ARG A 37 14.76 1.62 -7.09
C ARG A 37 13.80 2.70 -7.60
N LYS A 38 12.48 2.49 -7.48
CA LYS A 38 11.47 3.49 -7.86
C LYS A 38 11.59 4.76 -7.04
N ALA A 39 11.69 4.63 -5.72
CA ALA A 39 11.83 5.77 -4.82
C ALA A 39 13.09 6.59 -5.09
N VAL A 40 14.21 5.92 -5.34
CA VAL A 40 15.48 6.56 -5.71
C VAL A 40 15.35 7.32 -7.03
N ASN A 41 14.72 6.75 -8.06
CA ASN A 41 14.46 7.44 -9.32
C ASN A 41 13.63 8.72 -9.11
N VAL A 42 12.53 8.63 -8.36
CA VAL A 42 11.69 9.79 -8.04
C VAL A 42 12.48 10.88 -7.31
N ILE A 43 13.31 10.49 -6.34
CA ILE A 43 14.14 11.44 -5.61
C ILE A 43 15.14 12.11 -6.56
N PHE A 44 15.83 11.37 -7.42
CA PHE A 44 16.78 11.95 -8.35
C PHE A 44 16.15 12.90 -9.37
N ASP A 45 14.92 12.60 -9.82
CA ASP A 45 14.20 13.46 -10.78
C ASP A 45 13.66 14.76 -10.14
N THR A 46 13.39 14.75 -8.82
CA THR A 46 12.73 15.88 -8.13
C THR A 46 13.66 16.71 -7.25
N ARG A 47 14.83 16.18 -6.92
CA ARG A 47 15.76 16.78 -5.95
C ARG A 47 16.69 17.79 -6.60
N VAL A 48 16.85 18.93 -5.93
CA VAL A 48 17.79 20.00 -6.33
C VAL A 48 19.21 19.80 -5.77
N TYR A 49 19.35 19.11 -4.64
CA TYR A 49 20.64 18.94 -3.97
C TYR A 49 21.48 17.79 -4.53
N SER A 50 22.81 17.90 -4.46
CA SER A 50 23.75 16.84 -4.79
C SER A 50 24.07 15.95 -3.58
N GLY A 51 24.29 14.65 -3.76
CA GLY A 51 24.66 13.68 -2.71
C GLY A 51 23.78 12.42 -2.64
N MET A 52 24.09 11.49 -1.75
CA MET A 52 23.26 10.29 -1.55
C MET A 52 21.97 10.64 -0.79
N PRO A 53 20.77 10.19 -1.23
CA PRO A 53 19.54 10.37 -0.48
C PRO A 53 19.62 9.74 0.90
N LYS A 54 19.05 10.38 1.92
CA LYS A 54 18.92 9.80 3.25
C LYS A 54 17.92 8.64 3.20
N PRO A 55 18.07 7.60 4.06
CA PRO A 55 17.09 6.51 4.12
C PRO A 55 15.67 7.00 4.39
N ALA A 56 15.50 8.05 5.20
CA ALA A 56 14.20 8.64 5.49
C ALA A 56 13.54 9.25 4.24
N GLU A 57 14.31 9.85 3.33
CA GLU A 57 13.81 10.40 2.07
C GLU A 57 13.35 9.26 1.15
N ILE A 58 14.12 8.17 1.08
CA ILE A 58 13.74 6.95 0.32
C ILE A 58 12.45 6.36 0.88
N ILE A 59 12.35 6.19 2.20
CA ILE A 59 11.13 5.69 2.86
C ILE A 59 9.93 6.60 2.55
N GLN A 60 10.13 7.91 2.57
CA GLN A 60 9.07 8.86 2.22
C GLN A 60 8.63 8.71 0.76
N ALA A 61 9.57 8.59 -0.18
CA ALA A 61 9.27 8.38 -1.58
C ALA A 61 8.59 7.03 -1.86
N ILE A 62 8.98 5.96 -1.15
CA ILE A 62 8.28 4.65 -1.20
C ILE A 62 6.83 4.81 -0.75
N LYS A 63 6.60 5.56 0.34
CA LYS A 63 5.24 5.81 0.84
C LYS A 63 4.42 6.68 -0.11
N GLN A 64 5.04 7.65 -0.77
CA GLN A 64 4.37 8.52 -1.75
C GLN A 64 4.05 7.78 -3.06
N ASP A 65 4.88 6.87 -3.55
CA ASP A 65 4.57 6.08 -4.75
C ASP A 65 3.41 5.07 -4.52
N ASN A 66 3.20 4.67 -3.27
CA ASN A 66 2.13 3.77 -2.85
C ASN A 66 0.75 4.44 -2.73
N HIS A 67 0.36 5.29 -3.69
CA HIS A 67 -1.02 5.78 -3.84
C HIS A 67 -2.02 4.67 -4.24
N LEU A 68 -1.82 3.42 -3.82
CA LEU A 68 -2.71 2.29 -4.13
C LEU A 68 -4.10 2.51 -3.57
N ALA A 69 -4.19 2.97 -2.32
CA ALA A 69 -5.45 3.32 -1.67
C ALA A 69 -6.21 4.43 -2.41
N LEU A 70 -5.51 5.51 -2.80
CA LEU A 70 -6.10 6.61 -3.57
C LEU A 70 -6.52 6.16 -4.99
N LYS A 71 -5.69 5.36 -5.67
CA LYS A 71 -6.02 4.79 -6.99
C LYS A 71 -7.25 3.89 -6.90
N ALA A 72 -7.34 3.08 -5.86
CA ALA A 72 -8.51 2.25 -5.57
C ALA A 72 -9.74 3.14 -5.31
N TRP A 73 -9.61 4.18 -4.49
CA TRP A 73 -10.69 5.14 -4.26
C TRP A 73 -11.19 5.78 -5.57
N VAL A 74 -10.29 6.31 -6.40
CA VAL A 74 -10.68 6.94 -7.69
C VAL A 74 -11.44 5.96 -8.58
N LYS A 75 -11.01 4.69 -8.64
CA LYS A 75 -11.70 3.64 -9.37
C LYS A 75 -13.07 3.32 -8.76
N PHE A 76 -13.16 3.28 -7.44
CA PHE A 76 -14.41 3.06 -6.70
C PHE A 76 -15.40 4.20 -6.93
N GLU A 77 -14.97 5.44 -6.73
CA GLU A 77 -15.80 6.63 -6.91
C GLU A 77 -16.29 6.74 -8.36
N SER A 78 -15.41 6.48 -9.33
CA SER A 78 -15.80 6.45 -10.74
C SER A 78 -16.85 5.37 -11.00
N ALA A 79 -16.67 4.19 -10.40
CA ALA A 79 -17.58 3.07 -10.56
C ALA A 79 -18.98 3.38 -10.01
N ILE A 80 -19.09 3.94 -8.80
CA ILE A 80 -20.37 4.26 -8.15
C ILE A 80 -21.08 5.43 -8.83
N ARG A 81 -20.35 6.44 -9.33
CA ARG A 81 -20.97 7.65 -9.90
C ARG A 81 -21.32 7.53 -11.37
N TYR A 82 -20.52 6.81 -12.16
CA TYR A 82 -20.63 6.87 -13.63
C TYR A 82 -20.96 5.52 -14.28
N SER A 83 -20.51 4.39 -13.71
CA SER A 83 -20.64 3.09 -14.37
C SER A 83 -21.80 2.23 -13.85
N GLY A 84 -22.22 2.45 -12.59
CA GLY A 84 -23.17 1.59 -11.88
C GLY A 84 -22.66 0.16 -11.61
N LYS A 85 -21.43 -0.18 -12.00
CA LYS A 85 -20.81 -1.50 -11.80
C LYS A 85 -19.68 -1.41 -10.80
N LEU A 86 -19.79 -2.14 -9.69
CA LEU A 86 -18.72 -2.25 -8.71
C LEU A 86 -17.44 -2.84 -9.34
N PRO A 87 -16.26 -2.31 -8.99
CA PRO A 87 -15.00 -2.91 -9.42
C PRO A 87 -14.85 -4.30 -8.78
N GLY A 88 -14.48 -5.30 -9.59
CA GLY A 88 -14.29 -6.69 -9.15
C GLY A 88 -13.04 -6.93 -8.29
N ASP A 89 -12.55 -5.90 -7.59
CA ASP A 89 -11.40 -6.00 -6.70
C ASP A 89 -11.88 -6.46 -5.31
N PRO A 90 -11.48 -7.66 -4.83
CA PRO A 90 -11.94 -8.20 -3.56
C PRO A 90 -11.58 -7.33 -2.35
N LEU A 91 -10.42 -6.64 -2.40
CA LEU A 91 -9.97 -5.78 -1.33
C LEU A 91 -10.85 -4.52 -1.26
N MET A 92 -11.15 -3.91 -2.41
CA MET A 92 -12.10 -2.78 -2.49
C MET A 92 -13.48 -3.16 -1.97
N ILE A 93 -13.98 -4.35 -2.35
CA ILE A 93 -15.27 -4.87 -1.88
C ILE A 93 -15.25 -5.05 -0.36
N ARG A 94 -14.18 -5.61 0.22
CA ARG A 94 -14.04 -5.75 1.68
C ARG A 94 -14.03 -4.40 2.39
N VAL A 95 -13.28 -3.43 1.90
CA VAL A 95 -13.25 -2.06 2.45
C VAL A 95 -14.65 -1.46 2.42
N MET A 96 -15.31 -1.48 1.26
CA MET A 96 -16.67 -0.99 1.09
C MET A 96 -17.66 -1.65 2.05
N SER A 97 -17.67 -3.00 2.12
CA SER A 97 -18.54 -3.75 3.03
C SER A 97 -18.30 -3.37 4.49
N SER A 98 -17.03 -3.19 4.89
CA SER A 98 -16.69 -2.76 6.27
C SER A 98 -17.21 -1.36 6.61
N MET A 99 -17.43 -0.53 5.59
CA MET A 99 -17.86 0.86 5.73
C MET A 99 -19.38 1.02 5.66
N GLY A 100 -20.15 -0.07 5.56
CA GLY A 100 -21.62 0.00 5.45
C GLY A 100 -22.17 -0.28 4.06
N GLY A 101 -21.33 -0.80 3.15
CA GLY A 101 -21.74 -1.24 1.83
C GLY A 101 -22.00 -0.09 0.86
N LEU A 102 -22.41 -0.45 -0.37
CA LEU A 102 -22.59 0.48 -1.48
C LEU A 102 -23.64 1.56 -1.18
N GLU A 103 -24.75 1.20 -0.52
CA GLU A 103 -25.87 2.11 -0.20
C GLU A 103 -25.41 3.34 0.59
N ARG A 104 -24.42 3.20 1.47
CA ARG A 104 -23.86 4.34 2.22
C ARG A 104 -23.20 5.35 1.29
N PHE A 105 -22.43 4.89 0.31
CA PHE A 105 -21.70 5.77 -0.61
C PHE A 105 -22.64 6.42 -1.63
N GLU A 106 -23.66 5.69 -2.10
CA GLU A 106 -24.66 6.22 -3.04
C GLU A 106 -25.53 7.32 -2.44
N ARG A 107 -25.79 7.26 -1.13
CA ARG A 107 -26.62 8.26 -0.42
C ARG A 107 -25.82 9.42 0.14
N SER A 108 -24.50 9.36 0.11
CA SER A 108 -23.65 10.39 0.71
C SER A 108 -23.51 11.63 -0.17
N THR A 109 -23.42 12.78 0.49
CA THR A 109 -23.16 14.06 -0.20
C THR A 109 -21.70 14.16 -0.64
N THR A 110 -21.39 15.10 -1.54
CA THR A 110 -20.01 15.38 -1.96
C THR A 110 -19.11 15.75 -0.78
N GLU A 111 -19.64 16.44 0.23
CA GLU A 111 -18.91 16.84 1.44
C GLU A 111 -18.59 15.63 2.33
N GLU A 112 -19.55 14.72 2.49
CA GLU A 112 -19.35 13.47 3.23
C GLU A 112 -18.36 12.54 2.51
N LEU A 113 -18.34 12.56 1.18
CA LEU A 113 -17.45 11.72 0.39
C LEU A 113 -15.98 12.04 0.61
N VAL A 114 -15.61 13.28 0.97
CA VAL A 114 -14.23 13.62 1.36
C VAL A 114 -13.81 12.87 2.63
N TRP A 115 -14.72 12.71 3.59
CA TRP A 115 -14.46 11.95 4.82
C TRP A 115 -14.48 10.45 4.56
N LEU A 116 -15.40 9.97 3.74
CA LEU A 116 -15.47 8.57 3.32
C LEU A 116 -14.22 8.17 2.53
N GLN A 117 -13.69 9.04 1.68
CA GLN A 117 -12.42 8.81 1.00
C GLN A 117 -11.29 8.54 1.99
N LYS A 118 -11.10 9.42 2.98
CA LYS A 118 -10.01 9.27 3.97
C LYS A 118 -10.15 7.98 4.76
N GLU A 119 -11.37 7.62 5.17
CA GLU A 119 -11.61 6.38 5.91
C GLU A 119 -11.47 5.15 5.01
N PHE A 120 -11.85 5.24 3.74
CA PHE A 120 -11.62 4.20 2.74
C PHE A 120 -10.12 3.95 2.56
N GLU A 121 -9.34 5.00 2.32
CA GLU A 121 -7.90 4.88 2.10
C GLU A 121 -7.20 4.25 3.31
N ARG A 122 -7.53 4.72 4.52
CA ARG A 122 -7.00 4.17 5.79
C ARG A 122 -7.29 2.68 5.95
N ARG A 123 -8.51 2.24 5.64
CA ARG A 123 -8.90 0.82 5.74
C ARG A 123 -8.32 -0.03 4.62
N TYR A 124 -8.21 0.53 3.43
CA TYR A 124 -7.59 -0.12 2.28
C TYR A 124 -6.13 -0.45 2.59
N ASP A 125 -5.37 0.51 3.13
CA ASP A 125 -3.99 0.26 3.56
C ASP A 125 -3.92 -0.81 4.66
N ALA A 126 -4.79 -0.74 5.67
CA ALA A 126 -4.82 -1.73 6.74
C ALA A 126 -5.14 -3.15 6.24
N TYR A 127 -6.13 -3.30 5.37
CA TYR A 127 -6.49 -4.61 4.81
C TYR A 127 -5.49 -5.09 3.76
N SER A 128 -4.77 -4.20 3.07
CA SER A 128 -3.70 -4.61 2.14
C SER A 128 -2.52 -5.27 2.84
N GLN A 129 -2.34 -5.00 4.13
CA GLN A 129 -1.30 -5.59 4.99
C GLN A 129 -1.82 -6.83 5.74
N ASP A 130 -3.12 -7.11 5.67
CA ASP A 130 -3.77 -8.23 6.34
C ASP A 130 -3.85 -9.43 5.39
N ASP A 131 -2.91 -10.35 5.55
CA ASP A 131 -2.76 -11.57 4.71
C ASP A 131 -3.95 -12.54 4.84
N SER A 132 -4.88 -12.30 5.78
CA SER A 132 -6.09 -13.10 5.94
C SER A 132 -6.98 -13.09 4.69
N LEU A 133 -6.90 -12.05 3.85
CA LEU A 133 -7.67 -11.99 2.61
C LEU A 133 -7.19 -13.05 1.59
N GLY A 134 -5.87 -13.21 1.45
CA GLY A 134 -5.28 -14.24 0.59
C GLY A 134 -5.70 -15.63 1.05
N MET A 135 -5.61 -15.88 2.36
CA MET A 135 -6.00 -17.17 2.94
C MET A 135 -7.49 -17.51 2.77
N LEU A 136 -8.38 -16.51 2.84
CA LEU A 136 -9.81 -16.71 2.61
C LEU A 136 -10.13 -17.00 1.14
N GLU A 137 -9.48 -16.32 0.20
CA GLU A 137 -9.65 -16.56 -1.24
C GLU A 137 -9.14 -17.96 -1.63
N ASP A 138 -7.98 -18.36 -1.11
CA ASP A 138 -7.43 -19.70 -1.34
C ASP A 138 -8.37 -20.78 -0.77
N SER A 139 -8.86 -20.60 0.46
CA SER A 139 -9.83 -21.51 1.09
C SER A 139 -11.18 -21.58 0.37
N ARG A 140 -11.60 -20.51 -0.32
CA ARG A 140 -12.83 -20.49 -1.14
C ARG A 140 -12.61 -21.22 -2.45
N ARG A 141 -11.45 -21.03 -3.09
CA ARG A 141 -11.07 -21.71 -4.34
C ARG A 141 -10.95 -23.22 -4.14
N GLU A 142 -10.35 -23.63 -3.02
CA GLU A 142 -10.23 -25.05 -2.66
C GLU A 142 -11.61 -25.69 -2.49
N ARG A 143 -12.51 -25.06 -1.73
CA ARG A 143 -13.90 -25.52 -1.58
C ARG A 143 -14.69 -25.56 -2.88
N LEU A 144 -14.52 -24.59 -3.77
CA LEU A 144 -15.18 -24.60 -5.09
C LEU A 144 -14.65 -25.74 -5.96
N THR A 145 -13.35 -26.02 -5.90
CA THR A 145 -12.73 -27.13 -6.62
C THR A 145 -13.27 -28.48 -6.13
N GLU A 146 -13.36 -28.69 -4.82
CA GLU A 146 -13.96 -29.88 -4.23
C GLU A 146 -15.42 -30.09 -4.67
N ILE A 147 -16.22 -29.02 -4.70
CA ILE A 147 -17.62 -29.09 -5.14
C ILE A 147 -17.70 -29.50 -6.62
N ILE A 148 -16.87 -28.89 -7.48
CA ILE A 148 -16.83 -29.20 -8.92
C ILE A 148 -16.41 -30.66 -9.14
N GLU A 149 -15.40 -31.15 -8.45
CA GLU A 149 -14.97 -32.54 -8.52
C GLU A 149 -16.08 -33.50 -8.05
N ARG A 150 -16.81 -33.13 -6.99
CA ARG A 150 -17.91 -33.94 -6.46
C ARG A 150 -19.11 -33.98 -7.40
N ILE A 151 -19.35 -32.92 -8.16
CA ILE A 151 -20.39 -32.88 -9.20
C ILE A 151 -19.93 -33.67 -10.42
N GLY A 152 -18.68 -33.52 -10.85
CA GLY A 152 -18.11 -34.21 -12.01
C GLY A 152 -17.93 -35.72 -11.85
N LYS A 153 -17.85 -36.24 -10.61
CA LYS A 153 -17.83 -37.68 -10.31
C LYS A 153 -19.23 -38.34 -10.23
N ASN A 154 -20.30 -37.55 -10.26
CA ASN A 154 -21.69 -38.02 -10.20
C ASN A 154 -22.41 -37.97 -11.57
N VAL A 155 -21.66 -37.80 -12.66
CA VAL A 155 -22.10 -37.88 -14.07
C VAL A 155 -21.26 -38.94 -14.76
#